data_AF-A0A920U8Y6-F1
#
_entry.id   AF-A0A920U8Y6-F1
#
_cell.length_a   1.000
_cell.length_b   1.000
_cell.length_c   1.000
_cell.angle_alpha   90.00
_cell.angle_beta   90.00
_cell.angle_gamma   90.00
#
_symmetry.space_group_name_H-M   'P 1'
#
loop_
_entity.id
_entity.type
_entity.pdbx_description
1 polymer ?
#
loop_
_entity_poly.entity_id
_entity_poly.type
_entity_poly.pdbx_seq_one_letter_code
_entity_poly.pdbx_strand_id
1 'polypeptide(L)' 'MERETGMEPEHARQREPSGIRVIAEGATPQELAAILTAVEALWPRPADLARMPPNPGPWRFSGRWWKADSLPLRRF' A
#
# COMPACT_ATOMS: atom_id res chain seq x y z
N MET A 1 22.75 35.88 29.13
CA MET A 1 23.48 34.58 29.11
C MET A 1 22.42 33.52 29.31
N GLU A 2 21.60 33.31 28.27
CA GLU A 2 21.84 32.32 27.21
C GLU A 2 21.75 30.92 27.81
N ARG A 3 20.69 30.17 27.48
CA ARG A 3 20.75 28.93 26.69
C ARG A 3 19.32 28.50 26.35
N GLU A 4 18.86 28.97 25.19
CA GLU A 4 17.84 28.31 24.38
C GLU A 4 18.27 26.84 24.23
N THR A 5 17.63 25.93 24.98
CA THR A 5 17.73 24.51 24.69
C THR A 5 16.74 24.26 23.58
N GLY A 6 17.30 24.11 22.37
CA GLY A 6 16.56 23.90 21.14
C GLY A 6 15.45 22.87 21.33
N MET A 7 14.24 23.29 20.99
CA MET A 7 13.23 22.38 20.48
C MET A 7 13.86 21.72 19.24
N GLU A 8 14.52 20.58 19.43
CA GLU A 8 14.80 19.67 18.34
C GLU A 8 13.45 19.37 17.69
N PRO A 9 13.22 19.74 16.41
CA PRO A 9 12.10 19.17 15.69
C PRO A 9 12.42 17.69 15.58
N GLU A 10 11.88 16.89 16.51
CA GLU A 10 11.98 15.44 16.48
C GLU A 10 11.37 14.99 15.17
N HIS A 11 12.26 14.85 14.19
CA HIS A 11 12.16 14.08 12.98
C HIS A 11 10.70 13.97 12.55
N ALA A 12 10.21 15.01 11.86
CA ALA A 12 9.16 14.82 10.88
C ALA A 12 9.61 13.61 10.07
N ARG A 13 9.08 12.43 10.42
CA ARG A 13 9.48 11.15 9.85
C ARG A 13 9.25 11.37 8.39
N GLN A 14 10.33 11.66 7.66
CA GLN A 14 10.28 11.89 6.24
C GLN A 14 9.63 10.62 5.75
N ARG A 15 8.39 10.75 5.27
CA ARG A 15 7.58 9.61 4.85
C ARG A 15 8.34 9.09 3.65
N GLU A 16 9.23 8.14 3.92
CA GLU A 16 10.00 7.40 2.93
C GLU A 16 9.01 7.13 1.80
N PRO A 17 9.30 7.58 0.56
CA PRO A 17 8.34 7.48 -0.52
C PRO A 17 7.90 6.03 -0.58
N SER A 18 6.63 5.81 -0.23
CA SER A 18 6.04 4.50 -0.35
C SER A 18 6.25 4.12 -1.81
N GLY A 19 6.89 2.99 -2.10
CA GLY A 19 7.16 2.55 -3.49
C GLY A 19 5.88 2.23 -4.28
N ILE A 20 4.73 2.70 -3.81
CA ILE A 20 3.39 2.44 -4.28
C ILE A 20 2.97 3.59 -5.19
N ARG A 21 2.75 3.28 -6.47
CA ARG A 21 2.21 4.21 -7.45
C ARG A 21 0.71 3.95 -7.62
N VAL A 22 -0.12 4.94 -7.26
CA VAL A 22 -1.57 4.89 -7.46
C VAL A 22 -1.93 5.62 -8.76
N ILE A 23 -2.72 4.96 -9.61
CA ILE A 23 -3.33 5.55 -10.81
C ILE A 23 -4.84 5.31 -10.70
N ALA A 24 -5.63 6.38 -10.75
CA ALA A 24 -7.08 6.32 -10.68
C ALA A 24 -7.66 7.18 -11.81
N GLU A 25 -7.90 6.56 -12.96
CA GLU A 25 -8.45 7.24 -14.14
C GLU A 25 -9.84 7.84 -13.82
N GLY A 26 -10.03 9.12 -14.13
CA GLY A 26 -11.28 9.83 -13.88
C GLY A 26 -11.48 10.32 -12.44
N ALA A 27 -10.56 10.03 -11.51
CA ALA A 27 -10.63 10.55 -10.15
C ALA A 27 -10.30 12.05 -10.11
N THR A 28 -11.07 12.80 -9.33
CA THR A 28 -10.71 14.16 -8.96
C THR A 28 -9.42 14.16 -8.12
N PRO A 29 -8.70 15.30 -8.03
CA PRO A 29 -7.50 15.39 -7.19
C PRO A 29 -7.74 15.02 -5.72
N GLN A 30 -8.93 15.34 -5.21
CA GLN A 30 -9.30 15.06 -3.83
C GLN A 30 -9.59 13.57 -3.59
N GLU A 31 -10.24 12.90 -4.55
CA GLU A 31 -10.42 11.45 -4.51
C GLU A 31 -9.08 10.73 -4.63
N LEU A 32 -8.19 11.18 -5.52
CA LEU A 32 -6.84 10.61 -5.63
C LEU A 32 -6.07 10.73 -4.31
N ALA A 33 -6.15 11.88 -3.63
CA ALA A 33 -5.54 12.07 -2.32
C ALA A 33 -6.14 11.15 -1.24
N ALA A 34 -7.47 10.95 -1.25
CA ALA A 34 -8.14 10.03 -0.34
C ALA A 34 -7.71 8.57 -0.60
N ILE A 35 -7.61 8.16 -1.87
CA ILE A 35 -7.16 6.82 -2.26
C ILE A 35 -5.71 6.61 -1.82
N LEU A 36 -4.81 7.56 -2.10
CA LEU A 36 -3.41 7.50 -1.66
C LEU A 36 -3.32 7.33 -0.14
N THR A 37 -4.07 8.12 0.60
CA THR A 37 -4.10 8.04 2.07
C THR A 37 -4.59 6.67 2.55
N ALA A 38 -5.66 6.15 1.96
CA ALA A 38 -6.22 4.84 2.30
C ALA A 38 -5.25 3.70 1.99
N VAL A 39 -4.62 3.74 0.80
CA VAL A 39 -3.60 2.76 0.40
C VAL A 39 -2.44 2.79 1.38
N GLU A 40 -1.89 3.95 1.69
CA GLU A 40 -0.77 4.04 2.63
C GLU A 40 -1.13 3.63 4.06
N ALA A 41 -2.39 3.82 4.48
CA ALA A 41 -2.87 3.40 5.79
C ALA A 41 -3.09 1.87 5.89
N LEU A 42 -3.49 1.22 4.79
CA LEU A 42 -3.87 -0.18 4.76
C LEU A 42 -2.77 -1.11 4.23
N TRP A 43 -1.88 -0.60 3.39
CA TRP A 43 -0.88 -1.44 2.74
C TRP A 43 0.23 -1.80 3.73
N PRO A 44 0.54 -3.11 3.91
CA PRO A 44 1.58 -3.53 4.83
C PRO A 44 2.93 -2.98 4.35
N ARG A 45 3.71 -2.40 5.28
CA ARG A 45 5.09 -2.01 4.95
C ARG A 45 5.96 -3.26 4.86
N PRO A 46 7.10 -3.21 4.15
CA PRO A 46 7.99 -4.37 4.05
C PRO A 46 8.39 -4.98 5.40
N ALA A 47 8.56 -4.15 6.43
CA ALA A 47 8.83 -4.59 7.80
C ALA A 47 7.66 -5.35 8.46
N ASP A 48 6.42 -5.08 8.03
CA ASP A 48 5.21 -5.72 8.54
C ASP A 48 4.96 -7.10 7.90
N LEU A 49 5.53 -7.36 6.72
CA LEU A 49 5.40 -8.65 6.02
C LEU A 49 5.97 -9.82 6.83
N ALA A 50 7.00 -9.59 7.65
CA ALA A 50 7.57 -10.61 8.53
C ALA A 50 6.61 -11.08 9.63
N ARG A 51 5.55 -10.30 9.92
CA ARG A 51 4.53 -10.61 10.92
C ARG A 51 3.23 -11.14 10.32
N MET A 52 3.12 -11.18 8.99
CA MET A 52 1.94 -11.73 8.34
C MET A 52 1.87 -13.25 8.53
N PRO A 53 0.66 -13.81 8.70
CA PRO A 53 0.48 -15.24 8.72
C PRO A 53 1.00 -15.86 7.40
N PRO A 54 1.44 -17.13 7.43
CA PRO A 54 1.90 -17.81 6.23
C PRO A 54 0.85 -17.73 5.11
N ASN A 55 1.33 -17.62 3.86
CA ASN A 55 0.48 -17.44 2.69
C ASN A 55 -0.72 -18.41 2.76
N PRO A 56 -1.97 -17.90 2.74
CA PRO A 56 -3.18 -18.69 2.89
C PRO A 56 -3.48 -19.57 1.67
N GLY A 57 -2.50 -20.32 1.16
CA GLY A 57 -2.64 -21.33 0.11
C GLY A 57 -3.42 -20.85 -1.13
N PRO A 58 -3.88 -21.78 -1.97
CA PRO A 58 -4.74 -21.46 -3.10
C PRO A 58 -6.18 -21.17 -2.62
N TRP A 59 -6.76 -20.07 -3.11
CA TRP A 59 -8.09 -19.62 -2.70
C TRP A 59 -9.19 -20.22 -3.58
N ARG A 60 -10.35 -20.49 -2.97
CA ARG A 60 -11.57 -20.90 -3.67
C ARG A 60 -12.69 -19.89 -3.41
N PHE A 61 -13.36 -19.44 -4.45
CA PHE A 61 -14.60 -18.66 -4.34
C PHE A 61 -15.78 -19.55 -4.74
N SER A 62 -16.77 -19.72 -3.85
CA SER A 62 -17.92 -20.62 -4.08
C SER A 62 -17.48 -22.04 -4.50
N GLY A 63 -16.45 -22.58 -3.84
CA GLY A 63 -15.89 -23.90 -4.13
C GLY A 63 -15.07 -24.01 -5.43
N ARG A 64 -15.03 -22.97 -6.26
CA ARG A 64 -14.22 -22.93 -7.48
C ARG A 64 -12.86 -22.31 -7.18
N TRP A 65 -11.80 -22.96 -7.65
CA TRP A 65 -10.46 -22.39 -7.59
C TRP A 65 -10.40 -21.06 -8.31
N TRP A 66 -9.79 -20.06 -7.65
CA TRP A 66 -9.37 -18.86 -8.34
C TRP A 66 -8.31 -19.30 -9.37
N LYS A 67 -8.60 -19.14 -10.66
CA LYS A 67 -7.65 -19.52 -11.70
C LYS A 67 -6.56 -18.46 -11.78
N ALA A 68 -5.36 -18.77 -11.31
CA ALA A 68 -4.18 -17.93 -11.51
C ALA A 68 -3.61 -18.04 -12.93
N ASP A 69 -3.82 -19.19 -13.60
CA ASP A 69 -3.03 -19.61 -14.77
C ASP A 69 -3.79 -19.74 -16.10
N SER A 70 -5.05 -19.30 -16.19
CA SER A 70 -5.77 -19.45 -17.46
C SER A 70 -6.75 -18.33 -17.74
N LEU A 71 -6.23 -17.14 -18.02
CA LEU A 71 -6.92 -16.25 -18.95
C LEU A 71 -6.61 -16.77 -20.35
N PRO A 72 -7.62 -17.13 -21.18
CA PRO A 72 -7.36 -17.55 -22.54
C PRO A 72 -6.62 -16.43 -23.27
N LEU A 73 -5.51 -16.75 -23.92
CA LEU A 73 -4.85 -15.84 -24.85
C LEU A 73 -5.91 -15.37 -25.85
N ARG A 74 -6.20 -14.07 -25.87
CA ARG A 74 -7.05 -13.47 -26.90
C ARG A 74 -6.42 -13.79 -28.25
N ARG A 75 -7.00 -14.72 -28.98
CA ARG A 75 -6.72 -14.92 -30.40
C ARG A 75 -7.46 -13.82 -31.16
N PHE A 76 -6.69 -12.91 -31.76
CA PHE A 76 -7.18 -12.03 -32.82
C PHE A 76 -7.27 -12.80 -34.14
#